data_AF-A0AAV4ZCV6-F1
#
_entry.id   AF-A0AAV4ZCV6-F1
#
_cell.length_a   1.000
_cell.length_b   1.000
_cell.length_c   1.000
_cell.angle_alpha   90.00
_cell.angle_beta   90.00
_cell.angle_gamma   90.00
#
_symmetry.space_group_name_H-M   'P 1'
#
loop_
_entity.id
_entity.type
_entity.pdbx_description
1 polymer ?
#
loop_
_entity_poly.entity_id
_entity_poly.type
_entity_poly.pdbx_seq_one_letter_code
_entity_poly.pdbx_strand_id
1 'polypeptide(L)'
;MVSYGNPKIASYFEKLDAKLSGMPDDGEKAICLQNLAAQNARFQRKLADDPWSMTASAFDLTEIADGIELRLSRLRESIRAKIAEATSQIPPCHDISDMRAA
;
A
#
# COMPACT_ATOMS: atom_id res chain seq x y z
N MET A 1 2.21 -6.92 -16.41
CA MET A 1 0.83 -7.25 -16.01
C MET A 1 0.94 -8.36 -14.97
N VAL A 2 0.40 -8.20 -13.77
CA VAL A 2 0.37 -9.30 -12.77
C VAL A 2 -0.71 -10.28 -13.23
N SER A 3 -0.34 -11.52 -13.51
CA SER A 3 -1.28 -12.56 -13.90
C SER A 3 -1.86 -13.16 -12.63
N TYR A 4 -3.14 -12.89 -12.37
CA TYR A 4 -3.85 -13.52 -11.27
C TYR A 4 -4.40 -14.87 -11.72
N GLY A 5 -4.21 -15.92 -10.91
CA GLY A 5 -4.68 -17.28 -11.22
C GLY A 5 -6.21 -17.39 -11.22
N ASN A 6 -6.88 -16.46 -10.53
CA ASN A 6 -8.33 -16.42 -10.38
C ASN A 6 -8.93 -15.12 -10.98
N PRO A 7 -9.83 -15.20 -11.97
CA PRO A 7 -10.41 -14.02 -12.63
C PRO A 7 -11.25 -13.15 -11.66
N LYS A 8 -11.77 -13.72 -10.56
CA LYS A 8 -12.47 -12.94 -9.53
C LYS A 8 -11.51 -12.05 -8.74
N ILE A 9 -10.28 -12.51 -8.52
CA ILE A 9 -9.23 -11.73 -7.84
C ILE A 9 -8.75 -10.59 -8.74
N ALA A 10 -8.61 -10.84 -10.04
CA ALA A 10 -8.33 -9.79 -11.01
C ALA A 10 -9.42 -8.69 -10.97
N SER A 11 -10.70 -9.07 -11.06
CA SER A 11 -11.81 -8.12 -10.99
C SER A 11 -11.89 -7.39 -9.63
N TYR A 12 -11.57 -8.07 -8.53
CA TYR A 12 -11.46 -7.43 -7.21
C TYR A 12 -10.42 -6.32 -7.23
N PHE A 13 -9.26 -6.58 -7.82
CA PHE A 13 -8.17 -5.61 -7.90
C PHE A 13 -8.46 -4.45 -8.85
N GLU A 14 -9.14 -4.69 -9.97
CA GLU A 14 -9.62 -3.60 -10.85
C GLU A 14 -10.55 -2.64 -10.09
N LYS A 15 -11.49 -3.18 -9.30
CA LYS A 15 -12.40 -2.36 -8.48
C LYS A 15 -11.65 -1.64 -7.36
N LEU A 16 -10.67 -2.30 -6.75
CA LEU A 16 -9.83 -1.69 -5.73
C LEU A 16 -9.03 -0.53 -6.31
N ASP A 17 -8.42 -0.70 -7.48
CA ASP A 17 -7.64 0.34 -8.15
C ASP A 17 -8.52 1.53 -8.56
N ALA A 18 -9.72 1.28 -9.10
CA ALA A 18 -10.69 2.33 -9.38
C ALA A 18 -11.06 3.10 -8.11
N LYS A 19 -11.31 2.40 -6.99
CA LYS A 19 -11.60 3.03 -5.70
C LYS A 19 -10.44 3.88 -5.19
N LEU A 20 -9.21 3.38 -5.26
CA LEU A 20 -8.01 4.10 -4.84
C LEU A 20 -7.73 5.32 -5.73
N SER A 21 -8.02 5.24 -7.04
CA SER A 21 -7.88 6.38 -7.95
C SER A 21 -8.87 7.51 -7.66
N GLY A 22 -10.03 7.17 -7.08
CA GLY A 22 -11.02 8.15 -6.63
C GLY A 22 -10.70 8.83 -5.30
N MET A 23 -9.65 8.37 -4.59
CA MET A 23 -9.24 8.95 -3.30
C MET A 23 -8.27 10.13 -3.51
N PRO A 24 -8.53 11.30 -2.91
CA PRO A 24 -7.73 12.50 -3.15
C PRO A 24 -6.36 12.45 -2.46
N ASP A 25 -6.25 11.75 -1.33
CA ASP A 25 -5.07 11.75 -0.48
C ASP A 25 -4.37 10.39 -0.42
N ASP A 26 -3.03 10.41 -0.40
CA ASP A 26 -2.21 9.19 -0.32
C ASP A 26 -2.24 8.57 1.10
N GLY A 27 -2.51 9.37 2.14
CA GLY A 27 -2.76 8.88 3.49
C GLY A 27 -4.06 8.08 3.60
N GLU A 28 -5.15 8.57 3.01
CA GLU A 28 -6.42 7.84 2.94
C GLU A 28 -6.28 6.50 2.20
N LYS A 29 -5.55 6.49 1.07
CA LYS A 29 -5.23 5.25 0.33
C LYS A 29 -4.43 4.28 1.21
N ALA A 30 -3.45 4.77 1.95
CA ALA A 30 -2.63 3.96 2.84
C ALA A 30 -3.47 3.32 3.96
N ILE A 31 -4.36 4.10 4.59
CA ILE A 31 -5.27 3.59 5.62
C ILE A 31 -6.21 2.53 5.03
N CYS A 32 -6.76 2.78 3.84
CA CYS A 32 -7.65 1.82 3.18
C CYS A 32 -6.94 0.49 2.92
N LEU A 33 -5.74 0.52 2.33
CA LEU A 33 -4.95 -0.68 2.06
C LEU A 33 -4.50 -1.41 3.33
N GLN A 34 -4.10 -0.68 4.38
CA GLN A 34 -3.74 -1.28 5.68
C GLN A 34 -4.93 -1.99 6.33
N ASN A 35 -6.12 -1.39 6.27
CA ASN A 35 -7.33 -2.02 6.80
C ASN A 35 -7.67 -3.31 6.04
N LEU A 36 -7.51 -3.31 4.71
CA LEU A 36 -7.71 -4.52 3.89
C LEU A 36 -6.69 -5.61 4.22
N ALA A 37 -5.40 -5.25 4.37
CA ALA A 37 -4.36 -6.18 4.78
C ALA A 37 -4.66 -6.82 6.15
N ALA A 38 -5.08 -6.00 7.13
CA ALA A 38 -5.43 -6.46 8.46
C ALA A 38 -6.65 -7.39 8.45
N GLN A 39 -7.66 -7.10 7.63
CA GLN A 39 -8.82 -7.97 7.45
C GLN A 39 -8.42 -9.30 6.81
N ASN A 40 -7.63 -9.27 5.74
CA ASN A 40 -7.15 -10.49 5.08
C ASN A 40 -6.34 -11.38 6.04
N ALA A 41 -5.41 -10.80 6.80
CA ALA A 41 -4.66 -11.54 7.83
C ALA A 41 -5.56 -12.18 8.90
N ARG A 42 -6.66 -11.52 9.29
CA ARG A 42 -7.64 -12.11 10.21
C ARG A 42 -8.38 -13.29 9.57
N PHE A 43 -8.74 -13.21 8.30
CA PHE A 43 -9.37 -14.32 7.58
C PHE A 43 -8.43 -15.51 7.40
N GLN A 44 -7.17 -15.26 7.05
CA GLN A 44 -6.15 -16.30 6.96
C GLN A 44 -5.96 -17.05 8.28
N ARG A 45 -5.91 -16.34 9.42
CA ARG A 45 -5.84 -16.99 10.74
C ARG A 45 -7.06 -17.87 11.02
N LYS A 46 -8.27 -17.37 10.76
CA LYS A 46 -9.50 -18.15 10.96
C LYS A 46 -9.55 -19.42 10.12
N LEU A 47 -9.02 -19.38 8.90
CA LEU A 47 -8.92 -20.56 8.04
C LEU A 47 -7.82 -21.53 8.51
N ALA A 48 -6.69 -21.01 9.00
CA ALA A 48 -5.65 -21.82 9.58
C ALA A 48 -6.12 -22.59 10.83
N ASP A 49 -7.05 -22.00 11.60
CA ASP A 49 -7.69 -22.63 12.75
C ASP A 49 -8.76 -23.68 12.38
N ASP A 50 -9.15 -23.77 11.09
CA ASP A 50 -10.11 -24.75 10.58
C ASP A 50 -9.40 -25.90 9.84
N PRO A 51 -9.32 -27.12 10.42
CA PRO A 51 -8.60 -28.25 9.86
C PRO A 51 -9.21 -28.80 8.56
N TRP A 52 -10.40 -28.36 8.15
CA TRP A 52 -11.06 -28.81 6.92
C TRP A 52 -11.04 -27.78 5.78
N SER A 53 -10.43 -26.61 5.99
CA SER A 53 -10.57 -25.46 5.08
C SER A 53 -9.63 -25.45 3.86
N MET A 54 -8.83 -26.50 3.65
CA MET A 54 -7.75 -26.45 2.68
C MET A 54 -8.18 -26.72 1.24
N THR A 55 -8.02 -25.71 0.38
CA THR A 55 -7.05 -25.72 -0.75
C THR A 55 -7.21 -24.49 -1.66
N ALA A 56 -8.43 -24.14 -2.07
CA ALA A 56 -8.67 -23.00 -2.96
C ALA A 56 -8.69 -21.65 -2.21
N SER A 57 -9.38 -21.60 -1.06
CA SER A 57 -9.58 -20.34 -0.32
C SER A 57 -8.30 -19.78 0.30
N ALA A 58 -7.36 -20.64 0.72
CA ALA A 58 -6.09 -20.21 1.29
C ALA A 58 -5.16 -19.62 0.23
N PHE A 59 -5.15 -20.20 -0.98
CA PHE A 59 -4.41 -19.67 -2.13
C PHE A 59 -4.96 -18.31 -2.55
N ASP A 60 -6.29 -18.21 -2.71
CA ASP A 60 -6.96 -16.96 -3.07
C ASP A 60 -6.65 -15.82 -2.07
N LEU A 61 -6.65 -16.10 -0.76
CA LEU A 61 -6.31 -15.09 0.25
C LEU A 61 -4.84 -14.67 0.22
N THR A 62 -3.94 -15.60 -0.09
CA THR A 62 -2.51 -15.30 -0.24
C THR A 62 -2.31 -14.37 -1.43
N GLU A 63 -2.94 -14.68 -2.56
CA GLU A 63 -2.89 -13.86 -3.77
C GLU A 63 -3.50 -12.46 -3.54
N ILE A 64 -4.58 -12.37 -2.75
CA ILE A 64 -5.14 -11.08 -2.32
C ILE A 64 -4.15 -10.32 -1.42
N ALA A 65 -3.45 -11.00 -0.50
CA ALA A 65 -2.50 -10.37 0.41
C ALA A 65 -1.32 -9.77 -0.37
N ASP A 66 -0.73 -10.54 -1.29
CA ASP A 66 0.38 -10.10 -2.13
C ASP A 66 -0.01 -8.91 -3.00
N GLY A 67 -1.21 -8.94 -3.58
CA GLY A 67 -1.70 -7.81 -4.38
C GLY A 67 -1.99 -6.55 -3.56
N ILE A 68 -2.37 -6.66 -2.29
CA ILE A 68 -2.49 -5.51 -1.39
C ILE A 68 -1.10 -4.96 -1.03
N GLU A 69 -0.14 -5.82 -0.66
CA GLU A 69 1.22 -5.38 -0.30
C GLU A 69 1.93 -4.71 -1.47
N LEU A 70 1.77 -5.22 -2.70
CA LEU A 70 2.31 -4.58 -3.90
C LEU A 70 1.82 -3.13 -4.04
N ARG A 71 0.54 -2.88 -3.75
CA ARG A 71 -0.05 -1.54 -3.82
C ARG A 71 0.47 -0.64 -2.70
N LEU A 72 0.61 -1.19 -1.49
CA LEU A 72 1.25 -0.48 -0.38
C LEU A 72 2.69 -0.09 -0.70
N SER A 73 3.47 -0.98 -1.30
CA SER A 73 4.86 -0.70 -1.68
C SER A 73 4.94 0.46 -2.69
N ARG A 74 4.13 0.40 -3.75
CA ARG A 74 4.08 1.48 -4.76
C ARG A 74 3.65 2.81 -4.16
N LEU A 75 2.67 2.79 -3.26
CA LEU A 75 2.22 4.00 -2.57
C LEU A 75 3.33 4.58 -1.69
N ARG A 76 4.06 3.75 -0.95
CA ARG A 76 5.22 4.16 -0.14
C ARG A 76 6.32 4.79 -1.00
N GLU A 77 6.61 4.21 -2.17
CA GLU A 77 7.58 4.76 -3.13
C GLU A 77 7.14 6.13 -3.66
N SER A 78 5.88 6.27 -4.06
CA SER A 78 5.29 7.55 -4.50
C SER A 78 5.39 8.62 -3.41
N ILE A 79 5.02 8.28 -2.17
CA ILE A 79 5.13 9.22 -1.03
C ILE A 79 6.59 9.63 -0.80
N ARG A 80 7.53 8.68 -0.82
CA ARG A 80 8.96 8.99 -0.66
C ARG A 80 9.47 9.92 -1.76
N ALA A 81 9.06 9.71 -3.02
CA ALA A 81 9.43 10.58 -4.13
C ALA A 81 8.92 12.01 -3.93
N LYS A 82 7.64 12.16 -3.53
CA LYS A 82 7.04 13.47 -3.22
C LYS A 82 7.75 14.19 -2.07
N ILE A 83 8.12 13.46 -1.01
CA ILE A 83 8.89 14.01 0.11
C ILE A 83 10.27 14.47 -0.35
N ALA A 84 10.98 13.65 -1.14
CA ALA A 84 12.30 13.99 -1.66
C ALA A 84 12.24 15.24 -2.55
N GLU A 85 11.22 15.34 -3.41
CA GLU A 85 10.97 16.52 -4.25
C GLU A 85 10.65 17.76 -3.43
N ALA A 86 9.80 17.65 -2.41
CA ALA A 86 9.51 18.79 -1.52
C ALA A 86 10.76 19.22 -0.75
N THR A 87 11.59 18.26 -0.32
CA THR A 87 12.81 18.52 0.45
C THR A 87 13.90 19.17 -0.40
N SER A 88 14.00 18.83 -1.69
CA SER A 88 14.98 19.46 -2.59
C SER A 88 14.67 20.93 -2.90
N GLN A 89 13.42 21.35 -2.69
CA GLN A 89 12.98 22.74 -2.83
C GLN A 89 13.21 23.57 -1.55
N ILE A 90 13.50 22.93 -0.41
CA ILE A 90 13.87 23.63 0.82
C ILE A 90 15.33 24.08 0.66
N PRO A 91 15.62 25.39 0.56
CA PRO A 91 16.99 25.84 0.49
C PRO A 91 17.74 25.36 1.74
N PRO A 92 18.99 24.89 1.61
CA PRO A 92 19.80 24.58 2.78
C PRO A 92 19.85 25.84 3.64
N CYS A 93 19.52 25.70 4.93
CA CYS A 93 19.75 26.74 5.92
C CYS A 93 21.26 26.92 6.06
N HIS A 94 21.90 27.58 5.11
CA HIS A 94 23.27 28.03 5.28
C HIS A 94 23.30 29.01 6.45
N ASP A 95 24.12 28.64 7.42
CA ASP A 95 24.50 29.34 8.65
C ASP A 95 24.17 30.84 8.68
N ILE A 96 23.29 31.23 9.60
CA ILE A 96 23.15 32.61 10.09
C ILE A 96 24.35 32.93 11.02
N SER A 97 25.56 32.56 10.63
CA SER A 97 26.77 32.72 11.44
C SER A 97 27.62 33.94 11.02
N ASP A 98 27.27 34.64 9.93
CA ASP A 98 28.05 35.79 9.41
C ASP A 98 27.45 37.19 9.74
N MET A 99 26.58 37.33 10.74
CA MET A 99 26.06 38.66 11.18
C MET A 99 26.76 39.24 12.43
N ARG A 100 27.95 38.74 12.80
CA ARG A 100 28.76 39.29 13.91
C ARG A 100 30.21 39.56 13.51
N ALA A 101 30.43 40.32 12.44
CA ALA A 101 31.72 40.96 12.17
C ALA A 101 31.56 42.17 11.24
N ALA A 102 30.93 43.25 11.71
CA ALA A 102 31.00 44.57 11.12
C ALA A 102 30.84 45.64 12.22
#